data_AF-A0A5Q1NGF3-F1
#
_entry.id   AF-A0A5Q1NGF3-F1
#
_cell.length_a   1.000
_cell.length_b   1.000
_cell.length_c   1.000
_cell.angle_alpha   90.00
_cell.angle_beta   90.00
_cell.angle_gamma   90.00
#
_symmetry.space_group_name_H-M   'P 1'
#
loop_
_entity.id
_entity.type
_entity.pdbx_description
1 polymer ?
#
loop_
_entity_poly.entity_id
_entity_poly.type
_entity_poly.pdbx_seq_one_letter_code
_entity_poly.pdbx_strand_id
1 'polypeptide(L)'
;WNTDNGKQFEIWAKANGHYNISGYSASQLNNLFADSKNWQQLASDSQIASAVADWFKTNGKLSATEPLTKEQVVEQLKTQIPSDIKIDGVNTNNYEKDKVSFVLNQSEFKPNDKVNITVKYNNATADSFTLQIKDSKTPDNKKGGDSKLWIIGVVVGVLAGLGLAYLLFKKFVFDKYFLPK
;
A
#
# COMPACT_ATOMS: atom_id res chain seq x y z
N TRP A 1 -6.15 -30.38 -2.64
CA TRP A 1 -7.28 -29.45 -2.54
C TRP A 1 -7.52 -28.97 -1.11
N ASN A 2 -7.86 -29.84 -0.14
CA ASN A 2 -8.16 -29.42 1.24
C ASN A 2 -6.95 -29.16 2.16
N THR A 3 -5.73 -29.41 1.69
CA THR A 3 -4.52 -29.00 2.41
C THR A 3 -4.29 -27.51 2.27
N ASP A 4 -3.65 -26.88 3.25
CA ASP A 4 -3.36 -25.45 3.19
C ASP A 4 -2.59 -25.08 1.91
N ASN A 5 -1.58 -25.88 1.55
CA ASN A 5 -0.85 -25.74 0.29
C ASN A 5 -1.76 -25.87 -0.96
N GLY A 6 -2.76 -26.76 -0.91
CA GLY A 6 -3.71 -26.93 -2.01
C GLY A 6 -4.63 -25.71 -2.19
N LYS A 7 -5.09 -25.12 -1.08
CA LYS A 7 -5.87 -23.87 -1.10
C LYS A 7 -5.03 -22.69 -1.58
N GLN A 8 -3.77 -22.62 -1.15
CA GLN A 8 -2.84 -21.58 -1.61
C GLN A 8 -2.56 -21.67 -3.12
N PHE A 9 -2.40 -22.88 -3.65
CA PHE A 9 -2.23 -23.09 -5.08
C PHE A 9 -3.47 -22.66 -5.88
N GLU A 10 -4.67 -22.89 -5.34
CA GLU A 10 -5.93 -22.46 -5.97
C GLU A 10 -6.11 -20.94 -5.98
N ILE A 11 -5.73 -20.26 -4.89
CA ILE A 11 -5.69 -18.79 -4.83
C ILE A 11 -4.70 -18.24 -5.86
N TRP A 12 -3.50 -18.82 -5.92
CA TRP A 12 -2.48 -18.44 -6.91
C TRP A 12 -2.97 -18.65 -8.35
N ALA A 13 -3.54 -19.82 -8.65
CA ALA A 13 -4.00 -20.17 -9.99
C ALA A 13 -5.09 -19.19 -10.46
N LYS A 14 -6.05 -18.88 -9.59
CA LYS A 14 -7.11 -17.90 -9.86
C LYS A 14 -6.53 -16.51 -10.15
N ALA A 15 -5.55 -16.07 -9.37
CA ALA A 15 -4.87 -14.78 -9.58
C ALA A 15 -4.09 -14.73 -10.91
N ASN A 16 -3.69 -15.88 -11.46
CA ASN A 16 -2.98 -15.99 -12.74
C ASN A 16 -3.91 -16.38 -13.90
N GLY A 17 -5.23 -16.21 -13.75
CA GLY A 17 -6.21 -16.46 -14.82
C GLY A 17 -6.62 -17.92 -15.00
N HIS A 18 -6.18 -18.82 -14.13
CA HIS A 18 -6.58 -20.22 -14.12
C HIS A 18 -7.75 -20.43 -13.16
N TYR A 19 -8.96 -20.38 -13.70
CA TYR A 19 -10.20 -20.58 -12.93
C TYR A 19 -10.59 -22.06 -12.90
N ASN A 20 -11.24 -22.48 -11.80
CA ASN A 20 -11.80 -23.82 -11.63
C ASN A 20 -10.78 -24.97 -11.77
N ILE A 21 -9.58 -24.78 -11.20
CA ILE A 21 -8.51 -25.80 -11.28
C ILE A 21 -8.87 -27.12 -10.57
N SER A 22 -9.90 -27.13 -9.72
CA SER A 22 -10.46 -28.35 -9.12
C SER A 22 -11.02 -29.35 -10.14
N GLY A 23 -11.40 -28.86 -11.33
CA GLY A 23 -11.84 -29.68 -12.47
C GLY A 23 -10.72 -30.06 -13.45
N TYR A 24 -9.46 -29.67 -13.20
CA TYR A 24 -8.36 -29.99 -14.10
C TYR A 24 -7.99 -31.47 -14.01
N SER A 25 -7.64 -32.07 -15.15
CA SER A 25 -7.01 -33.40 -15.19
C SER A 25 -5.61 -33.38 -14.56
N ALA A 26 -5.10 -34.55 -14.17
CA ALA A 26 -3.76 -34.68 -13.60
C ALA A 26 -2.65 -34.12 -14.51
N SER A 27 -2.79 -34.26 -15.84
CA SER A 27 -1.85 -33.70 -16.82
C SER A 27 -1.89 -32.16 -16.85
N GLN A 28 -3.09 -31.57 -16.81
CA GLN A 28 -3.25 -30.11 -16.75
C GLN A 28 -2.71 -29.53 -15.44
N LEU A 29 -2.92 -30.22 -14.31
CA LEU A 29 -2.34 -29.82 -13.03
C LEU A 29 -0.82 -29.92 -13.04
N ASN A 30 -0.25 -31.00 -13.59
CA ASN A 30 1.21 -31.15 -13.69
C ASN A 30 1.85 -30.08 -14.57
N ASN A 31 1.23 -29.73 -15.70
CA ASN A 31 1.72 -28.63 -16.54
C ASN A 31 1.62 -27.30 -15.80
N LEU A 32 0.50 -27.05 -15.10
CA LEU A 32 0.35 -25.84 -14.28
C LEU A 32 1.39 -25.79 -13.16
N PHE A 33 1.69 -26.91 -12.50
CA PHE A 33 2.78 -26.99 -11.50
C PHE A 33 4.16 -26.75 -12.11
N ALA A 34 4.42 -27.25 -13.32
CA ALA A 34 5.69 -27.07 -14.01
C ALA A 34 5.90 -25.63 -14.52
N ASP A 35 4.85 -24.99 -15.01
CA ASP A 35 4.85 -23.59 -15.45
C ASP A 35 4.93 -22.64 -14.25
N SER A 36 4.39 -23.07 -13.11
CA SER A 36 4.34 -22.29 -11.88
C SER A 36 5.56 -22.49 -10.98
N LYS A 37 6.76 -22.61 -11.58
CA LYS A 37 8.00 -22.47 -10.82
C LYS A 37 7.93 -21.17 -10.02
N ASN A 38 7.98 -21.27 -8.69
CA ASN A 38 7.77 -20.19 -7.70
C ASN A 38 6.32 -19.84 -7.32
N TRP A 39 5.33 -20.69 -7.60
CA TRP A 39 3.93 -20.44 -7.20
C TRP A 39 3.75 -20.23 -5.70
N GLN A 40 4.54 -20.92 -4.88
CA GLN A 40 4.51 -20.76 -3.43
C GLN A 40 4.95 -19.35 -3.02
N GLN A 41 6.00 -18.82 -3.65
CA GLN A 41 6.45 -17.45 -3.42
C GLN A 41 5.39 -16.45 -3.90
N LEU A 42 4.81 -16.67 -5.09
CA LEU A 42 3.77 -15.79 -5.63
C LEU A 42 2.48 -15.81 -4.78
N ALA A 43 2.11 -16.97 -4.24
CA ALA A 43 1.01 -17.10 -3.29
C ALA A 43 1.31 -16.31 -2.01
N SER A 44 2.49 -16.50 -1.41
CA SER A 44 2.92 -15.74 -0.24
C SER A 44 2.96 -14.23 -0.51
N ASP A 45 3.52 -13.80 -1.64
CA ASP A 45 3.56 -12.40 -2.05
C ASP A 45 2.15 -11.81 -2.19
N SER A 46 1.21 -12.58 -2.75
CA SER A 46 -0.20 -12.17 -2.87
C SER A 46 -0.88 -12.05 -1.51
N GLN A 47 -0.61 -12.96 -0.58
CA GLN A 47 -1.15 -12.88 0.78
C GLN A 47 -0.60 -11.67 1.52
N ILE A 48 0.70 -11.39 1.38
CA ILE A 48 1.34 -10.20 1.95
C ILE A 48 0.72 -8.93 1.37
N ALA A 49 0.56 -8.84 0.04
CA ALA A 49 -0.07 -7.69 -0.60
C ALA A 49 -1.48 -7.43 -0.03
N SER A 50 -2.30 -8.48 0.10
CA SER A 50 -3.64 -8.40 0.66
C SER A 50 -3.65 -8.00 2.14
N ALA A 51 -2.76 -8.56 2.94
CA ALA A 51 -2.66 -8.23 4.36
C ALA A 51 -2.22 -6.78 4.60
N VAL A 52 -1.27 -6.29 3.80
CA VAL A 52 -0.88 -4.87 3.81
C VAL A 52 -2.07 -4.00 3.39
N ALA A 53 -2.82 -4.37 2.35
CA ALA A 53 -4.02 -3.64 1.94
C ALA A 53 -5.08 -3.58 3.06
N ASP A 54 -5.36 -4.70 3.73
CA ASP A 54 -6.31 -4.77 4.83
C ASP A 54 -5.85 -3.95 6.06
N TRP A 55 -4.56 -3.95 6.33
CA TRP A 55 -3.97 -3.07 7.34
C TRP A 55 -4.22 -1.60 6.99
N PHE A 56 -3.99 -1.19 5.74
CA PHE A 56 -4.23 0.19 5.29
C PHE A 56 -5.70 0.58 5.30
N LYS A 57 -6.63 -0.33 4.97
CA LYS A 57 -8.09 -0.08 5.10
C LYS A 57 -8.47 0.32 6.52
N THR A 58 -7.80 -0.24 7.52
CA THR A 58 -8.13 -0.05 8.94
C THR A 58 -7.33 1.10 9.57
N ASN A 59 -6.05 1.21 9.24
CA ASN A 59 -5.09 2.08 9.93
C ASN A 59 -4.56 3.23 9.07
N GLY A 60 -4.67 3.12 7.74
CA GLY A 60 -4.12 4.07 6.79
C GLY A 60 -4.79 5.44 6.90
N LYS A 61 -3.97 6.49 6.87
CA LYS A 61 -4.42 7.88 6.97
C LYS A 61 -3.80 8.69 5.86
N LEU A 62 -4.60 9.55 5.23
CA LEU A 62 -4.13 10.55 4.29
C LEU A 62 -4.63 11.91 4.76
N SER A 63 -3.78 12.91 4.66
CA SER A 63 -4.13 14.28 5.03
C SER A 63 -3.45 15.29 4.13
N ALA A 64 -4.17 16.37 3.82
CA ALA A 64 -3.64 17.45 3.01
C ALA A 64 -4.26 18.80 3.41
N THR A 65 -3.51 19.89 3.24
CA THR A 65 -4.00 21.28 3.33
C THR A 65 -4.22 21.90 1.95
N GLU A 66 -3.61 21.30 0.93
CA GLU A 66 -3.54 21.71 -0.47
C GLU A 66 -3.61 20.46 -1.35
N PRO A 67 -3.86 20.58 -2.68
CA PRO A 67 -3.84 19.43 -3.56
C PRO A 67 -2.51 18.68 -3.52
N LEU A 68 -2.58 17.35 -3.45
CA LEU A 68 -1.44 16.44 -3.49
C LEU A 68 -1.28 15.85 -4.88
N THR A 69 -0.03 15.71 -5.31
CA THR A 69 0.36 14.87 -6.44
C THR A 69 0.34 13.39 -6.05
N LYS A 70 0.29 12.51 -7.05
CA LYS A 70 0.41 11.06 -6.88
C LYS A 70 1.62 10.67 -6.05
N GLU A 71 2.78 11.28 -6.33
CA GLU A 71 4.04 11.00 -5.66
C GLU A 71 3.95 11.34 -4.17
N GLN A 72 3.35 12.48 -3.83
CA GLN A 72 3.16 12.91 -2.44
C GLN A 72 2.21 11.98 -1.67
N VAL A 73 1.13 11.49 -2.31
CA VAL A 73 0.25 10.50 -1.68
C VAL A 73 1.00 9.18 -1.44
N VAL A 74 1.79 8.72 -2.42
CA VAL A 74 2.62 7.52 -2.28
C VAL A 74 3.65 7.67 -1.16
N GLU A 75 4.29 8.82 -1.02
CA GLU A 75 5.23 9.08 0.07
C GLU A 75 4.54 9.02 1.45
N GLN A 76 3.36 9.63 1.60
CA GLN A 76 2.58 9.50 2.84
C GLN A 76 2.26 8.04 3.16
N LEU A 77 1.84 7.24 2.17
CA LEU A 77 1.56 5.82 2.37
C LEU A 77 2.83 5.04 2.75
N LYS A 78 3.97 5.31 2.11
CA LYS A 78 5.25 4.64 2.40
C LYS A 78 5.69 4.80 3.86
N THR A 79 5.48 5.98 4.44
CA THR A 79 5.81 6.21 5.86
C THR A 79 4.95 5.42 6.85
N GLN A 80 3.82 4.90 6.39
CA GLN A 80 2.87 4.13 7.19
C GLN A 80 2.96 2.63 6.97
N ILE A 81 3.83 2.16 6.06
CA ILE A 81 3.99 0.73 5.82
C ILE A 81 4.41 0.06 7.13
N PRO A 82 3.65 -0.95 7.61
CA PRO A 82 4.00 -1.64 8.83
C PRO A 82 5.33 -2.36 8.68
N SER A 83 6.16 -2.32 9.73
CA SER A 83 7.47 -2.98 9.76
C SER A 83 7.34 -4.50 9.78
N ASP A 84 6.26 -5.03 10.33
CA ASP A 84 5.92 -6.44 10.35
C ASP A 84 4.46 -6.67 9.95
N ILE A 85 4.19 -7.80 9.31
CA ILE A 85 2.87 -8.27 8.97
C ILE A 85 2.75 -9.70 9.48
N LYS A 86 1.67 -10.00 10.20
CA LYS A 86 1.34 -11.35 10.66
C LYS A 86 0.10 -11.82 9.92
N ILE A 87 0.21 -12.96 9.26
CA ILE A 87 -0.89 -13.63 8.58
C ILE A 87 -0.94 -15.06 9.11
N ASP A 88 -2.08 -15.43 9.70
CA ASP A 88 -2.25 -16.77 10.26
C ASP A 88 -2.05 -17.84 9.17
N GLY A 89 -1.19 -18.81 9.46
CA GLY A 89 -0.88 -19.92 8.54
C GLY A 89 0.07 -19.56 7.39
N VAL A 90 0.68 -18.37 7.38
CA VAL A 90 1.65 -17.95 6.34
C VAL A 90 2.97 -17.59 6.99
N ASN A 91 4.06 -18.09 6.41
CA ASN A 91 5.40 -17.68 6.81
C ASN A 91 5.69 -16.28 6.25
N THR A 92 5.53 -15.24 7.08
CA THR A 92 5.82 -13.84 6.72
C THR A 92 7.24 -13.40 7.11
N ASN A 93 8.12 -14.33 7.49
CA ASN A 93 9.51 -13.99 7.89
C ASN A 93 10.34 -13.38 6.75
N ASN A 94 9.90 -13.52 5.51
CA ASN A 94 10.49 -12.91 4.32
C ASN A 94 9.85 -11.55 3.96
N TYR A 95 8.93 -11.05 4.78
CA TYR A 95 8.33 -9.74 4.57
C TYR A 95 9.40 -8.65 4.66
N GLU A 96 9.42 -7.78 3.67
CA GLU A 96 10.32 -6.64 3.61
C GLU A 96 9.47 -5.44 3.18
N LYS A 97 9.40 -4.43 4.05
CA LYS A 97 8.59 -3.23 3.78
C LYS A 97 8.93 -2.55 2.45
N ASP A 98 10.19 -2.63 2.01
CA ASP A 98 10.68 -1.94 0.81
C ASP A 98 10.19 -2.59 -0.50
N LYS A 99 9.67 -3.83 -0.42
CA LYS A 99 9.02 -4.53 -1.53
C LYS A 99 7.55 -4.12 -1.70
N VAL A 100 7.00 -3.33 -0.78
CA VAL A 100 5.64 -2.78 -0.88
C VAL A 100 5.66 -1.56 -1.80
N SER A 101 4.75 -1.53 -2.76
CA SER A 101 4.51 -0.35 -3.61
C SER A 101 3.02 -0.08 -3.78
N PHE A 102 2.70 1.14 -4.18
CA PHE A 102 1.32 1.60 -4.33
C PHE A 102 1.08 2.07 -5.76
N VAL A 103 -0.08 1.69 -6.30
CA VAL A 103 -0.58 2.20 -7.56
C VAL A 103 -1.85 2.99 -7.30
N LEU A 104 -1.85 4.23 -7.78
CA LEU A 104 -2.98 5.15 -7.70
C LEU A 104 -3.51 5.43 -9.11
N ASN A 105 -4.84 5.50 -9.24
CA ASN A 105 -5.54 5.68 -10.52
C ASN A 105 -5.66 7.14 -10.98
N GLN A 106 -5.19 8.08 -10.18
CA GLN A 106 -5.23 9.53 -10.46
C GLN A 106 -3.86 10.15 -10.21
N SER A 107 -3.60 11.28 -10.87
CA SER A 107 -2.34 12.03 -10.80
C SER A 107 -2.36 13.13 -9.74
N GLU A 108 -3.54 13.66 -9.42
CA GLU A 108 -3.73 14.76 -8.47
C GLU A 108 -4.96 14.49 -7.60
N PHE A 109 -4.89 14.94 -6.35
CA PHE A 109 -5.91 14.74 -5.33
C PHE A 109 -6.11 15.99 -4.49
N LYS A 110 -7.35 16.42 -4.32
CA LYS A 110 -7.70 17.57 -3.47
C LYS A 110 -8.00 17.11 -2.04
N PRO A 111 -7.92 18.00 -1.04
CA PRO A 111 -8.46 17.72 0.28
C PRO A 111 -9.93 17.23 0.18
N ASN A 112 -10.28 16.23 0.98
CA ASN A 112 -11.57 15.51 0.98
C ASN A 112 -11.80 14.51 -0.18
N ASP A 113 -10.89 14.42 -1.14
CA ASP A 113 -10.98 13.41 -2.20
C ASP A 113 -10.84 11.99 -1.66
N LYS A 114 -11.40 11.05 -2.43
CA LYS A 114 -11.27 9.61 -2.22
C LYS A 114 -10.19 9.07 -3.15
N VAL A 115 -9.11 8.56 -2.56
CA VAL A 115 -7.98 7.96 -3.27
C VAL A 115 -8.25 6.48 -3.46
N ASN A 116 -8.28 6.02 -4.72
CA ASN A 116 -8.29 4.59 -5.03
C ASN A 116 -6.84 4.08 -5.05
N ILE A 117 -6.52 3.16 -4.13
CA ILE A 117 -5.19 2.64 -3.85
C ILE A 117 -5.17 1.15 -4.13
N THR A 118 -4.16 0.72 -4.87
CA THR A 118 -3.83 -0.68 -5.06
C THR A 118 -2.46 -0.95 -4.45
N VAL A 119 -2.38 -1.91 -3.54
CA VAL A 119 -1.11 -2.34 -2.93
C VAL A 119 -0.49 -3.44 -3.76
N LYS A 120 0.82 -3.35 -3.94
CA LYS A 120 1.65 -4.38 -4.57
C LYS A 120 2.73 -4.82 -3.61
N TYR A 121 3.07 -6.10 -3.67
CA TYR A 121 4.22 -6.68 -3.00
C TYR A 121 4.97 -7.55 -4.03
N ASN A 122 6.21 -7.19 -4.36
CA ASN A 122 6.91 -7.71 -5.54
C ASN A 122 6.03 -7.60 -6.80
N ASN A 123 5.72 -8.75 -7.43
CA ASN A 123 4.89 -8.86 -8.62
C ASN A 123 3.41 -9.11 -8.31
N ALA A 124 3.05 -9.35 -7.04
CA ALA A 124 1.67 -9.59 -6.64
C ALA A 124 0.94 -8.27 -6.37
N THR A 125 -0.37 -8.28 -6.62
CA THR A 125 -1.24 -7.11 -6.49
C THR A 125 -2.47 -7.49 -5.69
N ALA A 126 -2.86 -6.65 -4.73
CA ALA A 126 -4.07 -6.82 -3.94
C ALA A 126 -5.28 -6.14 -4.61
N ASP A 127 -6.48 -6.46 -4.13
CA ASP A 127 -7.68 -5.73 -4.49
C ASP A 127 -7.57 -4.26 -4.08
N SER A 128 -8.06 -3.39 -4.95
CA SER A 128 -8.03 -1.95 -4.73
C SER A 128 -8.97 -1.55 -3.59
N PHE A 129 -8.58 -0.56 -2.80
CA PHE A 129 -9.41 0.01 -1.74
C PHE A 129 -9.37 1.54 -1.80
N THR A 130 -10.24 2.18 -1.01
CA THR A 130 -10.35 3.64 -1.00
C THR A 130 -9.99 4.22 0.37
N LEU A 131 -9.14 5.24 0.38
CA LEU A 131 -8.90 6.10 1.55
C LEU A 131 -9.35 7.53 1.25
N GLN A 132 -9.92 8.20 2.25
CA GLN A 132 -10.26 9.61 2.14
C GLN A 132 -9.11 10.50 2.63
N ILE A 133 -8.77 11.53 1.85
CA ILE A 133 -7.83 12.56 2.28
C ILE A 133 -8.55 13.50 3.23
N LYS A 134 -8.17 13.50 4.51
CA LYS A 134 -8.73 14.45 5.46
C LYS A 134 -8.17 15.85 5.20
N ASP A 135 -9.06 16.83 5.07
CA ASP A 135 -8.65 18.23 5.05
C ASP A 135 -8.17 18.66 6.43
N SER A 136 -6.87 18.91 6.53
CA SER A 136 -6.19 19.30 7.77
C SER A 136 -6.48 20.74 8.21
N LYS A 137 -7.18 21.54 7.40
CA LYS A 137 -7.71 22.86 7.79
C LYS A 137 -9.01 22.78 8.57
N THR A 138 -9.69 21.63 8.55
CA THR A 138 -10.95 21.46 9.28
C THR A 138 -10.64 21.12 10.73
N PRO A 139 -11.04 21.93 11.73
CA PRO A 139 -10.92 21.55 13.13
C PRO A 139 -11.68 20.25 13.35
N ASP A 140 -11.06 19.30 14.05
CA ASP A 140 -11.68 18.02 14.40
C ASP A 140 -12.84 18.33 15.36
N ASN A 141 -14.04 18.51 14.83
CA ASN A 141 -15.26 18.78 15.59
C ASN A 141 -15.71 17.48 16.28
N LYS A 142 -14.93 17.01 17.25
CA LYS A 142 -15.38 16.05 18.25
C LYS A 142 -15.57 16.78 19.57
N LYS A 143 -16.77 17.32 19.72
CA LYS A 143 -17.30 17.80 20.99
C LYS A 143 -17.75 16.59 21.81
N GLY A 144 -17.03 16.31 22.89
CA GLY A 144 -17.50 15.50 24.02
C GLY A 144 -17.03 14.04 24.03
N GLY A 145 -16.29 13.67 25.09
CA GLY A 145 -16.15 12.28 25.52
C GLY A 145 -14.70 11.82 25.69
N ASP A 146 -14.16 12.10 26.86
CA ASP A 146 -13.08 11.40 27.55
C ASP A 146 -11.70 11.24 26.90
N SER A 147 -10.80 12.07 27.43
CA SER A 147 -9.35 11.88 27.53
C SER A 147 -8.94 10.42 27.75
N LYS A 148 -8.26 9.85 26.76
CA LYS A 148 -7.08 8.98 26.92
C LYS A 148 -6.50 8.68 25.53
N LEU A 149 -5.17 8.72 25.44
CA LEU A 149 -4.30 8.29 24.32
C LEU A 149 -3.86 9.40 23.36
N TRP A 150 -2.87 10.14 23.86
CA TRP A 150 -2.11 11.18 23.21
C TRP A 150 -1.12 10.51 22.25
N ILE A 151 -1.50 10.37 20.98
CA ILE A 151 -0.55 10.18 19.87
C ILE A 151 -0.93 11.17 18.77
N ILE A 152 -0.91 12.45 19.14
CA ILE A 152 -0.95 13.57 18.20
C ILE A 152 0.46 14.17 18.26
N GLY A 153 1.40 13.57 17.53
CA GLY A 153 2.81 13.96 17.67
C GLY A 153 3.76 13.60 16.53
N VAL A 154 3.32 12.89 15.49
CA VAL A 154 4.24 12.47 14.39
C VAL A 154 3.88 13.12 13.04
N VAL A 155 2.63 13.55 12.83
CA VAL A 155 2.19 14.09 11.52
C VAL A 155 2.69 15.52 11.26
N VAL A 156 2.92 16.33 12.30
CA VAL A 156 3.38 17.72 12.15
C VAL A 156 4.87 17.80 11.80
N GLY A 157 5.68 16.83 12.22
CA GLY A 157 7.12 16.81 11.95
C GLY A 157 7.49 16.49 10.50
N VAL A 158 6.76 15.58 9.86
CA VAL A 158 7.06 15.12 8.48
C VAL A 158 6.67 16.18 7.44
N LEU A 159 5.56 16.90 7.65
CA LEU A 159 5.15 17.99 6.74
C LEU A 159 6.05 19.23 6.86
N ALA A 160 6.49 19.59 8.08
CA ALA A 160 7.47 20.67 8.25
C ALA A 160 8.83 20.31 7.64
N GLY A 161 9.26 19.05 7.77
CA GLY A 161 10.50 18.54 7.17
C GLY A 161 10.49 18.49 5.64
N LEU A 162 9.40 18.03 5.02
CA LEU A 162 9.25 17.99 3.56
C LEU A 162 9.06 19.38 2.95
N GLY A 163 8.35 20.29 3.63
CA GLY A 163 8.25 21.69 3.21
C GLY A 163 9.59 22.43 3.26
N LEU A 164 10.40 22.18 4.30
CA LEU A 164 11.77 22.71 4.41
C LEU A 164 12.71 22.10 3.36
N ALA A 165 12.64 20.78 3.11
CA ALA A 165 13.45 20.13 2.08
C ALA A 165 13.13 20.66 0.68
N TYR A 166 11.85 20.88 0.36
CA TYR A 166 11.42 21.47 -0.90
C TYR A 166 11.87 22.93 -1.05
N LEU A 167 11.75 23.75 0.00
CA LEU A 167 12.24 25.13 0.00
C LEU A 167 13.76 25.21 -0.18
N LEU A 168 14.52 24.31 0.46
CA LEU A 168 15.97 24.23 0.30
C LEU A 168 16.35 23.75 -1.10
N PHE A 169 15.67 22.75 -1.66
CA PHE A 169 15.94 22.28 -3.01
C PHE A 169 15.64 23.34 -4.06
N LYS A 170 14.52 24.08 -3.92
CA LYS A 170 14.20 25.21 -4.81
C LYS A 170 15.25 26.32 -4.73
N LYS A 171 15.64 26.74 -3.53
CA LYS A 171 16.59 27.85 -3.33
C LYS A 171 18.02 27.50 -3.76
N PHE A 172 18.47 26.26 -3.56
CA PHE A 172 19.84 25.85 -3.89
C PHE A 172 20.02 25.30 -5.31
N VAL A 173 18.99 24.69 -5.91
CA VAL A 173 19.08 24.03 -7.22
C VAL A 173 18.40 24.85 -8.32
N PHE A 174 17.19 25.37 -8.10
CA PHE A 174 16.45 26.11 -9.14
C PHE A 174 16.93 27.56 -9.28
N ASP A 175 16.99 28.34 -8.20
CA ASP A 175 17.37 29.76 -8.27
C ASP A 175 18.83 29.99 -8.64
N LYS A 176 19.73 29.01 -8.38
CA LYS A 176 21.16 29.14 -8.69
C LYS A 176 21.52 28.75 -10.12
N TYR A 177 20.71 27.90 -10.77
CA TYR A 177 21.06 27.33 -12.08
C TYR A 177 20.06 27.65 -13.21
N PHE A 178 18.82 28.04 -12.90
CA PHE A 178 17.78 28.26 -13.93
C PHE A 178 17.29 29.71 -14.07
N LEU A 179 17.71 30.62 -13.19
CA LEU A 179 17.52 32.07 -13.37
C LEU A 179 18.88 32.75 -13.50
N PRO A 180 19.39 33.00 -14.72
CA PRO A 180 20.37 34.05 -14.89
C PRO A 180 19.67 35.39 -14.59
N LYS A 181 20.35 36.26 -13.83
CA LYS A 181 20.00 37.67 -13.72
C LYS A 181 19.88 38.32 -15.10
#